data_AF-A0A1I5I2I8-F1
#
_entry.id   AF-A0A1I5I2I8-F1
#
_cell.length_a   1.000
_cell.length_b   1.000
_cell.length_c   1.000
_cell.angle_alpha   90.00
_cell.angle_beta   90.00
_cell.angle_gamma   90.00
#
_symmetry.space_group_name_H-M   'P 1'
#
loop_
_entity.id
_entity.type
_entity.pdbx_description
1 polymer ?
#
loop_
_entity_poly.entity_id
_entity_poly.type
_entity_poly.pdbx_seq_one_letter_code
_entity_poly.pdbx_strand_id
1 'polypeptide(L)'
;MPSTEAPVDAPRARALARGVLGTCAMAVALGSAGAIAHAVQSRTGMSDASRQVLIAALCLLITVSLIVLLRRAVDREPMSGLGLTGWARGLRTFALGVAVTGGSAVVVFGLGTWAGWFEWGPLDAAKLARFLLVNALIAMALEAFPEELVFRGYVYASLSRALRRWTAFLTTVLLFCLVGAGSTVVNFAVGTLLGQDPPAPGFAPPGQDPVAYAVLFPVFGTVLLIARITTGSLWTSIAVHLTYLTVARITLEGASRGTGWAAQPTTPDALLLIPAFLLLTAVVFLLVKRRPAASGS
;
A
#
# COMPACT_ATOMS: atom_id res chain seq x y z
N MET A 1 -32.89 40.91 0.33
CA MET A 1 -31.51 40.39 0.39
C MET A 1 -31.52 38.98 -0.19
N PRO A 2 -30.82 38.69 -1.29
CA PRO A 2 -30.75 37.34 -1.80
C PRO A 2 -29.88 36.50 -0.86
N SER A 3 -30.45 35.44 -0.32
CA SER A 3 -29.74 34.39 0.41
C SER A 3 -28.70 33.76 -0.52
N THR A 4 -27.42 33.99 -0.22
CA THR A 4 -26.30 33.26 -0.80
C THR A 4 -26.35 31.82 -0.31
N GLU A 5 -27.14 30.98 -0.97
CA GLU A 5 -26.97 29.54 -0.88
C GLU A 5 -25.56 29.21 -1.37
N ALA A 6 -24.70 28.77 -0.46
CA ALA A 6 -23.41 28.21 -0.85
C ALA A 6 -23.68 27.06 -1.85
N PRO A 7 -23.01 27.03 -3.02
CA PRO A 7 -23.29 26.01 -4.01
C PRO A 7 -23.08 24.63 -3.39
N VAL A 8 -24.09 23.77 -3.57
CA VAL A 8 -24.17 22.39 -3.04
C VAL A 8 -22.91 21.56 -3.37
N ASP A 9 -22.12 21.98 -4.36
CA ASP A 9 -20.90 21.32 -4.84
C ASP A 9 -19.59 21.75 -4.16
N ALA A 10 -19.55 22.86 -3.42
CA ALA A 10 -18.32 23.34 -2.80
C ALA A 10 -17.70 22.33 -1.80
N PRO A 11 -18.48 21.60 -0.97
CA PRO A 11 -17.94 20.55 -0.09
C PRO A 11 -17.37 19.35 -0.87
N ARG A 12 -18.00 18.97 -1.99
CA ARG A 12 -17.57 17.84 -2.83
C ARG A 12 -16.28 18.15 -3.58
N ALA A 13 -16.20 19.32 -4.20
CA ALA A 13 -15.01 19.79 -4.90
C ALA A 13 -13.80 19.85 -3.96
N ARG A 14 -13.98 20.36 -2.73
CA ARG A 14 -12.92 20.37 -1.71
C ARG A 14 -12.47 18.97 -1.31
N ALA A 15 -13.40 18.02 -1.14
CA ALA A 15 -13.05 16.64 -0.81
C ALA A 15 -12.27 15.95 -1.94
N LEU A 16 -12.66 16.17 -3.19
CA LEU A 16 -11.94 15.68 -4.37
C LEU A 16 -10.54 16.30 -4.46
N ALA A 17 -10.42 17.62 -4.26
CA ALA A 17 -9.14 18.31 -4.25
C ALA A 17 -8.21 17.75 -3.16
N ARG A 18 -8.71 17.50 -1.95
CA ARG A 18 -7.95 16.80 -0.89
C ARG A 18 -7.51 15.41 -1.33
N GLY A 19 -8.40 14.63 -1.94
CA GLY A 19 -8.06 13.31 -2.48
C GLY A 19 -6.89 13.37 -3.48
N VAL A 20 -6.95 14.31 -4.42
CA VAL A 20 -5.88 14.56 -5.40
C VAL A 20 -4.60 15.01 -4.71
N LEU A 21 -4.65 15.98 -3.79
CA LEU A 21 -3.49 16.47 -3.05
C LEU A 21 -2.79 15.36 -2.25
N GLY A 22 -3.54 14.48 -1.59
CA GLY A 22 -2.98 13.31 -0.91
C GLY A 22 -2.27 12.37 -1.88
N THR A 23 -2.87 12.12 -3.03
CA THR A 23 -2.28 11.27 -4.09
C THR A 23 -1.01 11.89 -4.65
N CYS A 24 -1.02 13.19 -4.93
CA CYS A 24 0.17 13.94 -5.33
C CYS A 24 1.26 13.90 -4.26
N ALA A 25 0.92 14.01 -2.97
CA ALA A 25 1.89 13.90 -1.89
C ALA A 25 2.61 12.55 -1.88
N MET A 26 1.88 11.44 -2.09
CA MET A 26 2.49 10.12 -2.19
C MET A 26 3.36 9.97 -3.46
N ALA A 27 2.86 10.44 -4.61
CA ALA A 27 3.62 10.43 -5.85
C ALA A 27 4.94 11.23 -5.72
N VAL A 28 4.88 12.41 -5.07
CA VAL A 28 6.04 13.23 -4.75
C VAL A 28 7.02 12.48 -3.85
N ALA A 29 6.53 11.84 -2.79
CA ALA A 29 7.37 11.09 -1.86
C ALA A 29 8.08 9.91 -2.54
N LEU A 30 7.35 9.04 -3.25
CA LEU A 30 7.93 7.89 -3.94
C LEU A 30 8.91 8.32 -5.05
N GLY A 31 8.46 9.21 -5.94
CA GLY A 31 9.25 9.62 -7.09
C GLY A 31 10.54 10.33 -6.68
N SER A 32 10.44 11.27 -5.73
CA SER A 32 11.61 12.01 -5.22
C SER A 32 12.55 11.12 -4.43
N ALA A 33 12.04 10.24 -3.56
CA ALA A 33 12.88 9.32 -2.80
C ALA A 33 13.69 8.40 -3.73
N GLY A 34 13.05 7.85 -4.77
CA GLY A 34 13.73 7.04 -5.78
C GLY A 34 14.81 7.82 -6.55
N ALA A 35 14.47 9.01 -7.05
CA ALA A 35 15.39 9.83 -7.84
C ALA A 35 16.59 10.31 -7.02
N ILE A 36 16.35 10.80 -5.80
CA ILE A 36 17.41 11.25 -4.88
C ILE A 36 18.32 10.08 -4.53
N ALA A 37 17.76 8.93 -4.14
CA ALA A 37 18.58 7.78 -3.75
C ALA A 37 19.41 7.22 -4.91
N HIS A 38 18.87 7.20 -6.14
CA HIS A 38 19.64 6.86 -7.34
C HIS A 38 20.80 7.83 -7.56
N ALA A 39 20.53 9.14 -7.49
CA ALA A 39 21.55 10.17 -7.70
C ALA A 39 22.61 10.21 -6.59
N VAL A 40 22.29 9.78 -5.36
CA VAL A 40 23.28 9.56 -4.30
C VAL A 40 24.10 8.30 -4.59
N GLN A 41 23.47 7.21 -5.00
CA GLN A 41 24.16 5.97 -5.36
C GLN A 41 25.16 6.17 -6.48
N SER A 42 24.76 6.84 -7.56
CA SER A 42 25.63 7.09 -8.72
C SER A 42 26.87 7.92 -8.38
N ARG A 43 26.82 8.76 -7.34
CA ARG A 43 27.93 9.65 -6.92
C ARG A 43 28.81 9.05 -5.83
N THR A 44 28.25 8.18 -4.98
CA THR A 44 28.94 7.65 -3.79
C THR A 44 29.34 6.19 -3.92
N GLY A 45 28.77 5.46 -4.89
CA GLY A 45 28.96 4.01 -5.02
C GLY A 45 28.30 3.18 -3.91
N MET A 46 27.30 3.72 -3.19
CA MET A 46 26.67 2.98 -2.10
C MET A 46 26.01 1.67 -2.56
N SER A 47 25.96 0.70 -1.65
CA SER A 47 25.31 -0.58 -1.89
C SER A 47 23.80 -0.46 -2.14
N ASP A 48 23.20 -1.43 -2.82
CA ASP A 48 21.76 -1.47 -3.07
C ASP A 48 20.93 -1.54 -1.79
N ALA A 49 21.45 -2.20 -0.75
CA ALA A 49 20.79 -2.24 0.56
C ALA A 49 20.76 -0.85 1.20
N SER A 50 21.88 -0.11 1.17
CA SER A 50 21.95 1.27 1.65
C SER A 50 21.01 2.19 0.86
N ARG A 51 20.94 2.00 -0.47
CA ARG A 51 19.99 2.71 -1.32
C ARG A 51 18.55 2.44 -0.89
N GLN A 52 18.14 1.18 -0.69
CA GLN A 52 16.78 0.84 -0.27
C GLN A 52 16.41 1.48 1.07
N VAL A 53 17.34 1.48 2.04
CA VAL A 53 17.14 2.17 3.33
C VAL A 53 16.95 3.67 3.13
N LEU A 54 17.74 4.29 2.25
CA LEU A 54 17.61 5.72 1.94
C LEU A 54 16.26 6.04 1.28
N ILE A 55 15.82 5.24 0.30
CA ILE A 55 14.49 5.42 -0.32
C ILE A 55 13.39 5.30 0.74
N ALA A 56 13.45 4.27 1.60
CA ALA A 56 12.46 4.04 2.65
C ALA A 56 12.40 5.22 3.64
N ALA A 57 13.56 5.71 4.09
CA ALA A 57 13.64 6.84 5.01
C ALA A 57 13.10 8.14 4.39
N LEU A 58 13.49 8.45 3.14
CA LEU A 58 13.03 9.65 2.43
C LEU A 58 11.52 9.58 2.14
N CYS A 59 11.03 8.44 1.66
CA CYS A 59 9.61 8.26 1.36
C CYS A 59 8.75 8.45 2.61
N LEU A 60 9.15 7.83 3.73
CA LEU A 60 8.47 7.98 5.01
C LEU A 60 8.48 9.44 5.47
N LEU A 61 9.65 10.07 5.48
CA LEU A 61 9.82 11.44 5.95
C LEU A 61 8.99 12.43 5.13
N ILE A 62 9.08 12.36 3.80
CA ILE A 62 8.36 13.26 2.89
C ILE A 62 6.85 13.04 3.04
N THR A 63 6.39 11.78 3.00
CA THR A 63 4.95 11.46 3.09
C THR A 63 4.35 11.94 4.41
N VAL A 64 4.97 11.60 5.54
CA VAL A 64 4.46 11.99 6.86
C VAL A 64 4.45 13.50 6.99
N SER A 65 5.50 14.19 6.55
CA SER A 65 5.59 15.65 6.62
C SER A 65 4.49 16.32 5.79
N LEU A 66 4.26 15.86 4.55
CA LEU A 66 3.22 16.39 3.68
C LEU A 66 1.82 16.12 4.22
N ILE A 67 1.54 14.92 4.73
CA ILE A 67 0.24 14.61 5.33
C ILE A 67 0.01 15.42 6.61
N VAL A 68 1.03 15.61 7.45
CA VAL A 68 0.92 16.48 8.64
C VAL A 68 0.66 17.92 8.23
N LEU A 69 1.33 18.44 7.20
CA LEU A 69 1.11 19.78 6.66
C LEU A 69 -0.33 19.93 6.13
N LEU A 70 -0.78 19.02 5.29
CA LEU A 70 -2.15 19.02 4.76
C LEU A 70 -3.19 18.95 5.90
N ARG A 71 -2.97 18.09 6.90
CA ARG A 71 -3.92 17.95 8.02
C ARG A 71 -3.95 19.15 8.95
N ARG A 72 -2.78 19.64 9.38
CA ARG A 72 -2.71 20.68 10.42
C ARG A 72 -2.81 22.09 9.85
N ALA A 73 -2.16 22.37 8.73
CA ALA A 73 -2.10 23.71 8.17
C ALA A 73 -3.25 24.00 7.19
N VAL A 74 -3.55 23.05 6.30
CA VAL A 74 -4.59 23.24 5.27
C VAL A 74 -5.97 22.89 5.82
N ASP A 75 -6.13 21.70 6.39
CA ASP A 75 -7.43 21.20 6.84
C ASP A 75 -7.80 21.65 8.26
N ARG A 76 -6.81 22.06 9.05
CA ARG A 76 -6.95 22.39 10.49
C ARG A 76 -7.64 21.29 11.29
N GLU A 77 -7.33 20.03 10.98
CA GLU A 77 -7.89 18.87 11.65
C GLU A 77 -6.79 18.02 12.35
N PRO A 78 -7.13 17.32 13.45
CA PRO A 78 -6.17 16.45 14.14
C PRO A 78 -5.86 15.18 13.34
N MET A 79 -4.69 14.59 13.62
CA MET A 79 -4.24 13.31 13.02
C MET A 79 -5.05 12.10 13.51
N SER A 80 -5.72 12.21 14.67
CA SER A 80 -6.54 11.14 15.24
C SER A 80 -7.69 10.71 14.33
N GLY A 81 -8.18 11.61 13.47
CA GLY A 81 -9.24 11.33 12.50
C GLY A 81 -8.83 10.40 11.34
N LEU A 82 -7.53 10.09 11.20
CA LEU A 82 -7.04 9.24 10.11
C LEU A 82 -7.24 7.74 10.37
N GLY A 83 -7.56 7.33 11.60
CA GLY A 83 -7.72 5.93 11.98
C GLY A 83 -6.47 5.27 12.54
N LEU A 84 -5.48 6.06 12.95
CA LEU A 84 -4.40 5.60 13.83
C LEU A 84 -5.01 5.34 15.21
N THR A 85 -5.30 4.08 15.50
CA THR A 85 -5.84 3.68 16.80
C THR A 85 -4.71 3.56 17.83
N GLY A 86 -5.05 3.73 19.12
CA GLY A 86 -4.07 3.63 20.22
C GLY A 86 -3.46 2.23 20.33
N TRP A 87 -2.31 2.13 21.00
CA TRP A 87 -1.42 0.95 21.01
C TRP A 87 -2.12 -0.41 21.14
N ALA A 88 -2.90 -0.63 22.21
CA ALA A 88 -3.56 -1.92 22.46
C ALA A 88 -4.54 -2.32 21.34
N ARG A 89 -5.35 -1.37 20.87
CA ARG A 89 -6.28 -1.60 19.75
C ARG A 89 -5.52 -1.74 18.43
N GLY A 90 -4.45 -0.97 18.24
CA GLY A 90 -3.57 -1.05 17.08
C GLY A 90 -2.97 -2.43 16.94
N LEU A 91 -2.37 -2.97 18.00
CA LEU A 91 -1.78 -4.32 18.00
C LEU A 91 -2.81 -5.41 17.69
N ARG A 92 -3.99 -5.37 18.32
CA ARG A 92 -5.07 -6.34 18.03
C ARG A 92 -5.53 -6.27 16.58
N THR A 93 -5.71 -5.06 16.04
CA THR A 93 -6.20 -4.86 14.68
C THR A 93 -5.12 -5.12 13.61
N PHE A 94 -3.85 -4.94 13.96
CA PHE A 94 -2.70 -5.38 13.17
C PHE A 94 -2.62 -6.90 13.12
N ALA A 95 -2.67 -7.58 14.28
CA ALA A 95 -2.66 -9.03 14.38
C ALA A 95 -3.81 -9.68 13.60
N LEU A 96 -5.01 -9.07 13.65
CA LEU A 96 -6.14 -9.50 12.82
C LEU A 96 -5.82 -9.38 11.31
N GLY A 97 -5.19 -8.29 10.89
CA GLY A 97 -4.78 -8.11 9.49
C GLY A 97 -3.78 -9.16 9.02
N VAL A 98 -2.77 -9.47 9.85
CA VAL A 98 -1.81 -10.55 9.59
C VAL A 98 -2.50 -11.90 9.53
N ALA A 99 -3.35 -12.22 10.51
CA ALA A 99 -4.02 -13.51 10.60
C ALA A 99 -4.97 -13.76 9.42
N VAL A 100 -5.78 -12.77 9.04
CA VAL A 100 -6.72 -12.89 7.92
C VAL A 100 -5.98 -13.02 6.59
N THR A 101 -5.00 -12.16 6.34
CA THR A 101 -4.28 -12.14 5.06
C THR A 101 -3.33 -13.34 4.94
N GLY A 102 -2.57 -13.62 5.99
CA GLY A 102 -1.65 -14.74 6.06
C GLY A 102 -2.39 -16.08 6.01
N GLY A 103 -3.50 -16.20 6.75
CA GLY A 103 -4.36 -17.39 6.67
C GLY A 103 -4.94 -17.60 5.26
N SER A 104 -5.39 -16.53 4.61
CA SER A 104 -5.88 -16.60 3.21
C SER A 104 -4.78 -17.03 2.24
N ALA A 105 -3.55 -16.50 2.42
CA ALA A 105 -2.39 -16.89 1.63
C ALA A 105 -2.04 -18.37 1.84
N VAL A 106 -1.98 -18.84 3.10
CA VAL A 106 -1.72 -20.26 3.42
C VAL A 106 -2.76 -21.17 2.76
N VAL A 107 -4.04 -20.82 2.81
CA VAL A 107 -5.10 -21.60 2.16
C VAL A 107 -4.90 -21.65 0.65
N VAL A 108 -4.76 -20.49 -0.02
CA VAL A 108 -4.71 -20.43 -1.49
C VAL A 108 -3.41 -21.02 -2.04
N PHE A 109 -2.25 -20.64 -1.49
CA PHE A 109 -0.97 -21.19 -1.92
C PHE A 109 -0.78 -22.64 -1.49
N GLY A 110 -1.36 -23.05 -0.36
CA GLY A 110 -1.38 -24.46 0.05
C GLY A 110 -2.15 -25.32 -0.94
N LEU A 111 -3.33 -24.87 -1.38
CA LEU A 111 -4.11 -25.53 -2.43
C LEU A 111 -3.37 -25.53 -3.77
N GLY A 112 -2.73 -24.43 -4.16
CA GLY A 112 -1.91 -24.36 -5.36
C GLY A 112 -0.72 -25.32 -5.33
N THR A 113 -0.04 -25.41 -4.18
CA THR A 113 1.07 -26.36 -3.97
C THR A 113 0.57 -27.80 -4.06
N TRP A 114 -0.58 -28.11 -3.43
CA TRP A 114 -1.21 -29.43 -3.51
C TRP A 114 -1.63 -29.79 -4.93
N ALA A 115 -2.11 -28.82 -5.71
CA ALA A 115 -2.44 -28.98 -7.12
C ALA A 115 -1.20 -29.04 -8.05
N GLY A 116 0.01 -28.97 -7.49
CA GLY A 116 1.27 -29.02 -8.24
C GLY A 116 1.60 -27.74 -9.02
N TRP A 117 0.98 -26.60 -8.69
CA TRP A 117 1.21 -25.31 -9.37
C TRP A 117 2.48 -24.60 -8.88
N PHE A 118 2.97 -24.98 -7.70
CA PHE A 118 4.20 -24.46 -7.12
C PHE A 118 5.09 -25.60 -6.64
N GLU A 119 6.36 -25.52 -7.01
CA GLU A 119 7.44 -26.28 -6.40
C GLU A 119 8.20 -25.37 -5.44
N TRP A 120 8.43 -25.86 -4.23
CA TRP A 120 9.14 -25.09 -3.20
C TRP A 120 10.58 -25.57 -3.10
N GLY A 121 11.50 -24.61 -3.12
CA GLY A 121 12.91 -24.87 -2.86
C GLY A 121 13.21 -25.21 -1.40
N PRO A 122 14.47 -25.54 -1.08
CA PRO A 122 14.89 -25.82 0.29
C PRO A 122 14.63 -24.61 1.20
N LEU A 123 14.20 -24.88 2.43
CA LEU A 123 13.93 -23.88 3.45
C LEU A 123 15.19 -23.61 4.28
N ASP A 124 15.70 -22.39 4.20
CA ASP A 124 16.67 -21.81 5.12
C ASP A 124 15.94 -20.89 6.11
N ALA A 125 15.64 -21.44 7.30
CA ALA A 125 14.87 -20.74 8.32
C ALA A 125 15.56 -19.47 8.85
N ALA A 126 16.89 -19.46 8.94
CA ALA A 126 17.63 -18.31 9.43
C ALA A 126 17.60 -17.16 8.42
N LYS A 127 17.81 -17.49 7.14
CA LYS A 127 17.71 -16.51 6.05
C LYS A 127 16.29 -16.00 5.89
N LEU A 128 15.28 -16.86 6.05
CA LEU A 128 13.88 -16.47 6.04
C LEU A 128 13.53 -15.53 7.20
N ALA A 129 13.94 -15.86 8.44
CA ALA A 129 13.71 -14.99 9.59
C ALA A 129 14.35 -13.60 9.40
N ARG A 130 15.59 -13.56 8.90
CA ARG A 130 16.27 -12.30 8.57
C ARG A 130 15.54 -11.53 7.47
N PHE A 131 15.12 -12.21 6.40
CA PHE A 131 14.35 -11.58 5.33
C PHE A 131 13.06 -11.00 5.86
N LEU A 132 12.27 -11.75 6.64
CA LEU A 132 11.01 -11.29 7.22
C LEU A 132 11.19 -10.01 8.04
N LEU A 133 12.22 -9.96 8.90
CA LEU A 133 12.51 -8.77 9.71
C LEU A 133 12.90 -7.57 8.84
N VAL A 134 13.87 -7.72 7.95
CA VAL A 134 14.38 -6.62 7.11
C VAL A 134 13.30 -6.13 6.14
N ASN A 135 12.60 -7.07 5.50
CA ASN A 135 11.49 -6.79 4.60
C ASN A 135 10.38 -6.05 5.33
N ALA A 136 9.98 -6.48 6.53
CA ALA A 136 8.95 -5.79 7.30
C ALA A 136 9.35 -4.35 7.61
N LEU A 137 10.59 -4.10 8.05
CA LEU A 137 11.05 -2.74 8.36
C LEU A 137 11.10 -1.84 7.13
N ILE A 138 11.71 -2.31 6.04
CA ILE A 138 11.84 -1.53 4.80
C ILE A 138 10.46 -1.32 4.16
N ALA A 139 9.66 -2.37 4.00
CA ALA A 139 8.32 -2.28 3.41
C ALA A 139 7.38 -1.42 4.26
N MET A 140 7.52 -1.44 5.59
CA MET A 140 6.75 -0.58 6.48
C MET A 140 7.05 0.89 6.22
N ALA A 141 8.34 1.24 6.16
CA ALA A 141 8.75 2.63 5.97
C ALA A 141 8.56 3.13 4.53
N LEU A 142 8.74 2.26 3.54
CA LEU A 142 8.68 2.63 2.13
C LEU A 142 7.26 2.59 1.55
N GLU A 143 6.46 1.58 1.90
CA GLU A 143 5.23 1.24 1.17
C GLU A 143 4.03 1.24 2.13
N ALA A 144 3.99 0.32 3.08
CA ALA A 144 2.80 0.04 3.85
C ALA A 144 2.37 1.20 4.76
N PHE A 145 3.28 1.85 5.49
CA PHE A 145 2.88 3.01 6.30
C PHE A 145 2.51 4.22 5.44
N PRO A 146 3.39 4.69 4.52
CA PRO A 146 3.11 5.91 3.76
C PRO A 146 1.84 5.80 2.90
N GLU A 147 1.68 4.69 2.17
CA GLU A 147 0.52 4.50 1.30
C GLU A 147 -0.77 4.39 2.10
N GLU A 148 -0.79 3.61 3.20
CA GLU A 148 -2.02 3.49 4.00
C GLU A 148 -2.37 4.78 4.74
N LEU A 149 -1.36 5.53 5.20
CA LEU A 149 -1.57 6.86 5.80
C LEU A 149 -2.20 7.82 4.79
N VAL A 150 -1.75 7.82 3.54
CA VAL A 150 -2.28 8.66 2.47
C VAL A 150 -3.66 8.17 2.06
N PHE A 151 -3.81 6.94 1.59
CA PHE A 151 -5.03 6.51 0.90
C PHE A 151 -6.15 6.14 1.86
N ARG A 152 -5.87 5.32 2.89
CA ARG A 152 -6.88 4.84 3.84
C ARG A 152 -7.08 5.81 5.00
N GLY A 153 -6.06 6.62 5.25
CA GLY A 153 -6.08 7.71 6.21
C GLY A 153 -6.64 8.97 5.57
N TYR A 154 -5.80 9.73 4.88
CA TYR A 154 -6.09 11.09 4.42
C TYR A 154 -7.18 11.16 3.33
N VAL A 155 -6.97 10.46 2.21
CA VAL A 155 -7.83 10.48 1.02
C VAL A 155 -9.21 9.94 1.36
N TYR A 156 -9.29 8.72 1.90
CA TYR A 156 -10.57 8.12 2.27
C TYR A 156 -11.33 8.93 3.32
N ALA A 157 -10.66 9.42 4.38
CA ALA A 157 -11.34 10.24 5.40
C ALA A 157 -11.87 11.56 4.83
N SER A 158 -11.18 12.16 3.85
CA SER A 158 -11.63 13.38 3.18
C SER A 158 -12.84 13.11 2.27
N LEU A 159 -12.76 12.06 1.44
CA LEU A 159 -13.82 11.72 0.48
C LEU A 159 -15.08 11.21 1.17
N SER A 160 -14.95 10.36 2.19
CA SER A 160 -16.08 9.73 2.88
C SER A 160 -16.96 10.71 3.68
N ARG A 161 -16.47 11.92 3.97
CA ARG A 161 -17.25 12.97 4.65
C ARG A 161 -18.18 13.75 3.73
N ALA A 162 -17.85 13.84 2.44
CA ALA A 162 -18.57 14.68 1.48
C ALA A 162 -19.23 13.89 0.34
N LEU A 163 -18.79 12.65 0.11
CA LEU A 163 -19.28 11.80 -0.97
C LEU A 163 -20.07 10.60 -0.43
N ARG A 164 -20.92 10.03 -1.30
CA ARG A 164 -21.61 8.77 -1.01
C ARG A 164 -20.57 7.67 -0.78
N ARG A 165 -20.90 6.70 0.08
CA ARG A 165 -19.98 5.61 0.49
C ARG A 165 -19.30 4.92 -0.70
N TRP A 166 -20.07 4.56 -1.73
CA TRP A 166 -19.55 3.92 -2.93
C TRP A 166 -18.66 4.84 -3.78
N THR A 167 -19.02 6.11 -3.91
CA THR A 167 -18.20 7.09 -4.63
C THR A 167 -16.87 7.31 -3.92
N ALA A 168 -16.88 7.55 -2.60
CA ALA A 168 -15.65 7.68 -1.82
C ALA A 168 -14.77 6.42 -1.92
N PHE A 169 -15.38 5.24 -1.92
CA PHE A 169 -14.69 3.97 -2.09
C PHE A 169 -13.99 3.88 -3.45
N LEU A 170 -14.75 4.01 -4.54
CA LEU A 170 -14.23 3.89 -5.91
C LEU A 170 -13.19 4.97 -6.22
N THR A 171 -13.43 6.22 -5.80
CA THR A 171 -12.46 7.30 -6.00
C THR A 171 -11.17 7.05 -5.22
N THR A 172 -11.24 6.52 -3.99
CA THR A 172 -10.02 6.17 -3.23
C THR A 172 -9.21 5.10 -3.94
N VAL A 173 -9.86 4.04 -4.45
CA VAL A 173 -9.19 2.96 -5.18
C VAL A 173 -8.60 3.47 -6.49
N LEU A 174 -9.34 4.28 -7.25
CA LEU A 174 -8.85 4.87 -8.49
C LEU A 174 -7.60 5.75 -8.24
N LEU A 175 -7.66 6.63 -7.25
CA LEU A 175 -6.54 7.49 -6.89
C LEU A 175 -5.31 6.69 -6.44
N PHE A 176 -5.52 5.59 -5.70
CA PHE A 176 -4.47 4.65 -5.35
C PHE A 176 -3.81 4.04 -6.59
N CYS A 177 -4.59 3.59 -7.58
CA CYS A 177 -4.05 3.02 -8.82
C CYS A 177 -3.24 4.03 -9.67
N LEU A 178 -3.54 5.33 -9.55
CA LEU A 178 -2.84 6.39 -10.29
C LEU A 178 -1.51 6.81 -9.64
N VAL A 179 -1.23 6.36 -8.41
CA VAL A 179 -0.01 6.79 -7.68
C VAL A 179 1.27 6.33 -8.36
N GLY A 180 1.27 5.12 -8.95
CA GLY A 180 2.41 4.60 -9.71
C GLY A 180 2.79 5.53 -10.84
N ALA A 181 1.82 5.82 -11.72
CA ALA A 181 1.99 6.74 -12.83
C ALA A 181 2.46 8.14 -12.37
N GLY A 182 1.83 8.69 -11.32
CA GLY A 182 2.26 9.97 -10.75
C GLY A 182 3.70 9.95 -10.24
N SER A 183 4.11 8.86 -9.60
CA SER A 183 5.47 8.71 -9.06
C SER A 183 6.53 8.62 -10.17
N THR A 184 6.23 8.03 -11.33
CA THR A 184 7.17 7.99 -12.46
C THR A 184 7.40 9.38 -13.05
N VAL A 185 6.35 10.21 -13.15
CA VAL A 185 6.44 11.61 -13.59
C VAL A 185 7.33 12.42 -12.64
N VAL A 186 7.11 12.28 -11.33
CA VAL A 186 7.96 12.94 -10.32
C VAL A 186 9.40 12.43 -10.40
N ASN A 187 9.59 11.11 -10.52
CA ASN A 187 10.92 10.51 -10.60
C ASN A 187 11.69 11.05 -11.81
N PHE A 188 11.04 11.14 -12.97
CA PHE A 188 11.61 11.73 -14.18
C PHE A 188 11.97 13.20 -13.95
N ALA A 189 11.04 14.02 -13.45
CA ALA A 189 11.29 15.44 -13.22
C ALA A 189 12.45 15.68 -12.24
N VAL A 190 12.44 15.02 -11.08
CA VAL A 190 13.48 15.17 -10.06
C VAL A 190 14.81 14.57 -10.54
N GLY A 191 14.78 13.42 -11.21
CA GLY A 191 15.97 12.77 -11.77
C GLY A 191 16.69 13.66 -12.78
N THR A 192 15.93 14.23 -13.73
CA THR A 192 16.45 15.17 -14.73
C THR A 192 17.04 16.42 -14.08
N LEU A 193 16.36 16.99 -13.07
CA LEU A 193 16.89 18.14 -12.29
C LEU A 193 18.19 17.80 -11.55
N LEU A 194 18.37 16.54 -11.15
CA LEU A 194 19.59 16.05 -10.51
C LEU A 194 20.68 15.62 -11.51
N GLY A 195 20.48 15.89 -12.81
CA GLY A 195 21.43 15.55 -13.89
C GLY A 195 21.53 14.05 -14.18
N GLN A 196 20.47 13.29 -13.90
CA GLN A 196 20.35 11.88 -14.29
C GLN A 196 19.66 11.75 -15.65
N ASP A 197 19.73 10.57 -16.26
CA ASP A 197 18.95 10.20 -17.44
C ASP A 197 17.85 9.18 -17.05
N PRO A 198 16.76 9.63 -16.39
CA PRO A 198 15.72 8.73 -15.93
C PRO A 198 14.86 8.19 -17.09
N PRO A 199 14.30 6.97 -16.96
CA PRO A 199 13.39 6.44 -17.96
C PRO A 199 12.16 7.35 -18.13
N ALA A 200 11.60 7.35 -19.34
CA ALA A 200 10.40 8.13 -19.63
C ALA A 200 9.24 7.75 -18.68
N PRO A 201 8.39 8.72 -18.27
CA PRO A 201 7.24 8.45 -17.43
C PRO A 201 6.32 7.40 -18.06
N GLY A 202 5.81 6.51 -17.23
CA GLY A 202 4.95 5.40 -17.63
C GLY A 202 3.83 5.16 -16.63
N PHE A 203 2.83 4.37 -17.04
CA PHE A 203 1.71 4.01 -16.17
C PHE A 203 2.17 3.17 -14.97
N ALA A 204 2.99 2.15 -15.23
CA ALA A 204 3.61 1.33 -14.20
C ALA A 204 5.06 1.79 -13.94
N PRO A 205 5.56 1.67 -12.70
CA PRO A 205 6.96 1.89 -12.39
C PRO A 205 7.91 1.00 -13.22
N PRO A 206 9.15 1.44 -13.49
CA PRO A 206 10.12 0.65 -14.22
C PRO A 206 10.31 -0.76 -13.62
N GLY A 207 10.30 -1.78 -14.47
CA GLY A 207 10.45 -3.18 -14.07
C GLY A 207 9.15 -3.88 -13.66
N GLN A 208 8.00 -3.21 -13.73
CA GLN A 208 6.69 -3.83 -13.50
C GLN A 208 5.92 -3.96 -14.81
N ASP A 209 5.21 -5.08 -14.98
CA ASP A 209 4.33 -5.29 -16.12
C ASP A 209 3.08 -4.38 -16.01
N PRO A 210 2.79 -3.51 -16.99
CA PRO A 210 1.68 -2.56 -16.91
C PRO A 210 0.30 -3.21 -16.82
N VAL A 211 0.11 -4.38 -17.43
CA VAL A 211 -1.18 -5.09 -17.44
C VAL A 211 -1.43 -5.72 -16.08
N ALA A 212 -0.45 -6.46 -15.55
CA ALA A 212 -0.49 -7.02 -14.20
C ALA A 212 -0.69 -5.91 -13.16
N TYR A 213 -0.02 -4.78 -13.31
CA TYR A 213 -0.21 -3.60 -12.47
C TYR A 213 -1.67 -3.10 -12.50
N ALA A 214 -2.21 -2.89 -13.71
CA ALA A 214 -3.57 -2.40 -13.92
C ALA A 214 -4.65 -3.35 -13.34
N VAL A 215 -4.39 -4.66 -13.29
CA VAL A 215 -5.33 -5.65 -12.73
C VAL A 215 -5.16 -5.81 -11.22
N LEU A 216 -3.93 -5.95 -10.74
CA LEU A 216 -3.65 -6.31 -9.35
C LEU A 216 -3.86 -5.13 -8.40
N PHE A 217 -3.49 -3.91 -8.79
CA PHE A 217 -3.58 -2.74 -7.92
C PHE A 217 -5.02 -2.40 -7.53
N PRO A 218 -6.03 -2.43 -8.43
CA PRO A 218 -7.43 -2.26 -8.03
C PRO A 218 -7.90 -3.33 -7.04
N VAL A 219 -7.52 -4.59 -7.23
CA VAL A 219 -7.86 -5.69 -6.31
C VAL A 219 -7.23 -5.46 -4.95
N PHE A 220 -5.92 -5.23 -4.91
CA PHE A 220 -5.18 -4.93 -3.70
C PHE A 220 -5.74 -3.70 -2.98
N GLY A 221 -6.00 -2.63 -3.73
CA GLY A 221 -6.53 -1.39 -3.21
C GLY A 221 -7.94 -1.53 -2.62
N THR A 222 -8.78 -2.36 -3.26
CA THR A 222 -10.11 -2.72 -2.76
C THR A 222 -10.01 -3.47 -1.44
N VAL A 223 -9.15 -4.50 -1.34
CA VAL A 223 -9.00 -5.32 -0.13
C VAL A 223 -8.54 -4.48 1.06
N LEU A 224 -7.53 -3.63 0.87
CA LEU A 224 -7.04 -2.72 1.91
C LEU A 224 -8.12 -1.75 2.40
N LEU A 225 -8.97 -1.27 1.49
CA LEU A 225 -10.06 -0.35 1.84
C LEU A 225 -11.22 -1.08 2.52
N ILE A 226 -11.54 -2.32 2.11
CA ILE A 226 -12.48 -3.19 2.82
C ILE A 226 -12.00 -3.44 4.25
N ALA A 227 -10.71 -3.76 4.44
CA ALA A 227 -10.11 -3.95 5.76
C ALA A 227 -10.25 -2.68 6.63
N ARG A 228 -9.91 -1.51 6.06
CA ARG A 228 -10.05 -0.20 6.71
C ARG A 228 -11.49 0.08 7.18
N ILE A 229 -12.46 -0.14 6.29
CA ILE A 229 -13.89 0.11 6.55
C ILE A 229 -14.44 -0.89 7.58
N THR A 230 -13.94 -2.12 7.57
CA THR A 230 -14.40 -3.19 8.45
C THR A 230 -13.93 -2.98 9.89
N THR A 231 -12.65 -2.64 10.08
CA THR A 231 -12.07 -2.55 11.43
C THR A 231 -12.04 -1.14 12.00
N GLY A 232 -12.16 -0.13 11.14
CA GLY A 232 -11.97 1.26 11.52
C GLY A 232 -10.53 1.55 11.97
N SER A 233 -9.55 0.72 11.62
CA SER A 233 -8.13 0.88 11.98
C SER A 233 -7.22 0.90 10.76
N LEU A 234 -6.29 1.87 10.70
CA LEU A 234 -5.21 1.86 9.71
C LEU A 234 -4.25 0.70 9.92
N TRP A 235 -4.03 0.29 11.17
CA TRP A 235 -3.13 -0.81 11.49
C TRP A 235 -3.56 -2.13 10.86
N THR A 236 -4.86 -2.34 10.61
CA THR A 236 -5.32 -3.51 9.84
C THR A 236 -4.87 -3.42 8.38
N SER A 237 -5.08 -2.28 7.72
CA SER A 237 -4.67 -2.11 6.32
C SER A 237 -3.16 -2.20 6.17
N ILE A 238 -2.38 -1.62 7.09
CA ILE A 238 -0.93 -1.75 7.14
C ILE A 238 -0.52 -3.23 7.26
N ALA A 239 -1.15 -3.98 8.17
CA ALA A 239 -0.86 -5.41 8.34
C ALA A 239 -1.20 -6.23 7.09
N VAL A 240 -2.35 -5.98 6.46
CA VAL A 240 -2.74 -6.61 5.19
C VAL A 240 -1.71 -6.30 4.11
N HIS A 241 -1.30 -5.04 4.00
CA HIS A 241 -0.31 -4.56 3.05
C HIS A 241 1.04 -5.27 3.23
N LEU A 242 1.59 -5.25 4.45
CA LEU A 242 2.86 -5.92 4.76
C LEU A 242 2.81 -7.42 4.52
N THR A 243 1.71 -8.06 4.89
CA THR A 243 1.54 -9.50 4.72
C THR A 243 1.47 -9.85 3.23
N TYR A 244 0.73 -9.07 2.44
CA TYR A 244 0.70 -9.20 0.98
C TYR A 244 2.10 -9.07 0.38
N LEU A 245 2.84 -8.00 0.70
CA LEU A 245 4.20 -7.79 0.18
C LEU A 245 5.13 -8.94 0.56
N THR A 246 5.02 -9.42 1.79
CA THR A 246 5.84 -10.53 2.28
C THR A 246 5.55 -11.82 1.51
N VAL A 247 4.26 -12.18 1.37
CA VAL A 247 3.84 -13.36 0.60
C VAL A 247 4.29 -13.22 -0.85
N ALA A 248 3.94 -12.13 -1.52
CA ALA A 248 4.28 -11.89 -2.93
C ALA A 248 5.79 -11.96 -3.18
N ARG A 249 6.62 -11.36 -2.32
CA ARG A 249 8.09 -11.39 -2.45
C ARG A 249 8.68 -12.78 -2.23
N ILE A 250 8.12 -13.58 -1.32
CA ILE A 250 8.55 -14.96 -1.10
C ILE A 250 8.16 -15.85 -2.29
N THR A 251 6.93 -15.68 -2.80
CA THR A 251 6.39 -16.57 -3.84
C THR A 251 6.85 -16.21 -5.25
N LEU A 252 7.01 -14.92 -5.57
CA LEU A 252 7.33 -14.46 -6.92
C LEU A 252 8.80 -14.04 -7.08
N GLU A 253 9.41 -13.54 -6.01
CA GLU A 253 10.76 -12.94 -6.04
C GLU A 253 11.73 -13.67 -5.08
N GLY A 254 11.33 -14.84 -4.56
CA GLY A 254 12.04 -15.51 -3.47
C GLY A 254 13.49 -15.83 -3.81
N ALA A 255 13.70 -16.36 -5.02
CA ALA A 255 15.02 -16.73 -5.51
C ALA A 255 15.92 -15.48 -5.72
N SER A 256 15.42 -14.44 -6.40
CA SER A 256 16.20 -13.24 -6.72
C SER A 256 16.50 -12.38 -5.48
N ARG A 257 15.60 -12.36 -4.50
CA ARG A 257 15.80 -11.64 -3.22
C ARG A 257 16.55 -12.46 -2.18
N GLY A 258 16.81 -13.74 -2.45
CA GLY A 258 17.43 -14.64 -1.49
C GLY A 258 16.65 -14.71 -0.18
N THR A 259 15.34 -14.86 -0.25
CA THR A 259 14.44 -14.86 0.93
C THR A 259 14.68 -16.02 1.88
N GLY A 260 15.43 -17.05 1.48
CA GLY A 260 15.60 -18.28 2.27
C GLY A 260 14.50 -19.32 2.03
N TRP A 261 13.46 -18.97 1.28
CA TRP A 261 12.43 -19.89 0.83
C TRP A 261 11.76 -19.33 -0.42
N ALA A 262 11.71 -20.10 -1.50
CA ALA A 262 11.22 -19.62 -2.78
C ALA A 262 10.28 -20.65 -3.39
N ALA A 263 9.19 -20.16 -3.95
CA ALA A 263 8.33 -20.94 -4.82
C ALA A 263 8.78 -20.76 -6.27
N GLN A 264 8.66 -21.81 -7.07
CA GLN A 264 8.78 -21.77 -8.52
C GLN A 264 7.44 -22.17 -9.12
N PRO A 265 6.77 -21.28 -9.89
CA PRO A 265 5.54 -21.64 -10.56
C PRO A 265 5.82 -22.69 -11.64
N THR A 266 5.06 -23.78 -11.65
CA THR A 266 5.14 -24.84 -12.67
C THR A 266 4.22 -24.57 -13.87
N THR A 267 3.27 -23.64 -13.70
CA THR A 267 2.33 -23.18 -14.73
C THR A 267 2.17 -21.66 -14.66
N PRO A 268 1.96 -20.96 -15.80
CA PRO A 268 1.63 -19.54 -15.80
C PRO A 268 0.41 -19.18 -14.94
N ASP A 269 -0.56 -20.10 -14.83
CA ASP A 269 -1.80 -19.89 -14.08
C ASP A 269 -1.56 -19.73 -12.57
N ALA A 270 -0.41 -20.18 -12.07
CA ALA A 270 -0.03 -20.03 -10.66
C ALA A 270 0.02 -18.56 -10.21
N LEU A 271 0.26 -17.63 -11.14
CA LEU A 271 0.23 -16.19 -10.87
C LEU A 271 -1.17 -15.68 -10.47
N LEU A 272 -2.24 -16.36 -10.90
CA LEU A 272 -3.62 -16.03 -10.52
C LEU A 272 -3.90 -16.28 -9.03
N LEU A 273 -3.05 -17.04 -8.35
CA LEU A 273 -3.18 -17.25 -6.89
C LEU A 273 -2.96 -15.96 -6.10
N ILE A 274 -2.17 -15.01 -6.63
CA ILE A 274 -1.89 -13.71 -6.00
C ILE A 274 -3.19 -12.89 -5.85
N PRO A 275 -3.94 -12.54 -6.92
CA PRO A 275 -5.22 -11.89 -6.75
C PRO A 275 -6.25 -12.79 -6.04
N ALA A 276 -6.20 -14.12 -6.19
CA ALA A 276 -7.15 -15.01 -5.54
C ALA A 276 -7.08 -14.96 -3.99
N PHE A 277 -5.89 -14.96 -3.39
CA PHE A 277 -5.78 -14.89 -1.92
C PHE A 277 -6.18 -13.51 -1.37
N LEU A 278 -5.97 -12.45 -2.16
CA LEU A 278 -6.46 -11.11 -1.86
C LEU A 278 -8.00 -11.07 -1.87
N LEU A 279 -8.63 -11.67 -2.87
CA LEU A 279 -10.10 -11.79 -2.92
C LEU A 279 -10.64 -12.60 -1.73
N LEU A 280 -9.99 -13.71 -1.37
CA LEU A 280 -10.34 -14.47 -0.17
C LEU A 280 -10.20 -13.61 1.10
N THR A 281 -9.12 -12.84 1.21
CA THR A 281 -8.91 -11.89 2.32
C THR A 281 -10.08 -10.90 2.43
N ALA A 282 -10.51 -10.31 1.31
CA ALA A 282 -11.68 -9.42 1.30
C ALA A 282 -12.96 -10.13 1.78
N VAL A 283 -13.22 -11.35 1.28
CA VAL A 283 -14.39 -12.15 1.70
C VAL A 283 -14.35 -12.39 3.21
N VAL A 284 -13.20 -12.81 3.76
CA VAL A 284 -13.05 -13.05 5.21
C VAL A 284 -13.33 -11.78 6.02
N PHE A 285 -12.81 -10.61 5.62
CA PHE A 285 -13.14 -9.36 6.30
C PHE A 285 -14.64 -9.02 6.24
N LEU A 286 -15.28 -9.22 5.09
CA LEU A 286 -16.72 -9.00 4.94
C LEU A 286 -17.53 -9.95 5.84
N LEU A 287 -17.08 -11.19 6.04
CA LEU A 287 -17.69 -12.14 6.97
C LEU A 287 -17.46 -11.76 8.43
N VAL A 288 -16.27 -11.29 8.80
CA VAL A 288 -15.97 -10.79 10.15
C VAL A 288 -16.89 -9.63 10.51
N LYS A 289 -17.13 -8.70 9.57
CA LYS A 289 -18.05 -7.57 9.75
C LYS A 289 -19.50 -7.99 10.05
N ARG A 290 -19.94 -9.11 9.47
CA ARG A 290 -21.33 -9.59 9.56
C ARG A 290 -21.64 -10.30 10.87
N ARG A 291 -20.65 -10.61 11.71
CA ARG A 291 -20.91 -11.16 13.04
C ARG A 291 -21.35 -10.01 13.96
N PRO A 292 -22.64 -9.88 14.31
CA PRO A 292 -23.01 -8.98 15.40
C PRO A 292 -22.24 -9.41 16.64
N ALA A 293 -21.82 -8.46 17.47
CA ALA A 293 -21.32 -8.78 18.80
C ALA A 293 -22.37 -9.69 19.44
N ALA A 294 -21.98 -10.92 19.79
CA ALA A 294 -22.82 -11.75 20.63
C ALA A 294 -23.10 -10.90 21.87
N SER A 295 -24.35 -10.46 21.99
CA SER A 295 -24.89 -9.80 23.16
C SER A 295 -24.55 -10.70 24.35
N GLY A 296 -23.60 -10.25 25.17
CA GLY A 296 -23.36 -10.86 26.47
C GLY A 296 -24.64 -10.70 27.27
N SER A 297 -25.32 -11.82 27.46
CA SER A 297 -26.22 -12.08 28.57
C SER A 297 -25.47 -11.99 29.90
#